data_AF-A0A935H2U4-F1
#
_entry.id   AF-A0A935H2U4-F1
#
_cell.length_a   1.000
_cell.length_b   1.000
_cell.length_c   1.000
_cell.angle_alpha   90.00
_cell.angle_beta   90.00
_cell.angle_gamma   90.00
#
_symmetry.space_group_name_H-M   'P 1'
#
loop_
_entity.id
_entity.type
_entity.pdbx_description
1 polymer ?
#
loop_
_entity_poly.entity_id
_entity_poly.type
_entity_poly.pdbx_seq_one_letter_code
_entity_poly.pdbx_strand_id
1 'polypeptide(L)'
;MQFERPHHQRIAHVLGALDGATLRQYGCLFGGGTCIALQCGEFRESVDIDFLVSDAAGYRELRQLLTGPRGLAAITHPHAPPLVALREIRADQYGIRTQVQMDGQAIKLEIVREARIALEPPGAMDTICGVSTLTRRDLAASELLANSDRQADDGVFSRDVIDLAMMDLPLPTLREALAKAEQAYGPSVARDLGKAIDRLQNRTGWMERCMQAMAMQLPKATLWQKVRALRRIASSNPAP
;
A
#
# COMPACT_ATOMS: atom_id res chain seq x y z
N MET A 1 3.94 -8.14 17.36
CA MET A 1 3.41 -8.97 16.25
C MET A 1 4.60 -9.70 15.67
N GLN A 2 4.55 -11.03 15.54
CA GLN A 2 5.65 -11.79 14.94
C GLN A 2 5.22 -12.17 13.52
N PHE A 3 5.97 -11.70 12.53
CA PHE A 3 5.75 -12.03 11.13
C PHE A 3 6.45 -13.34 10.78
N GLU A 4 5.85 -14.16 9.93
CA GLU A 4 6.34 -15.48 9.56
C GLU A 4 7.31 -15.42 8.38
N ARG A 5 7.07 -14.52 7.40
CA ARG A 5 7.90 -14.44 6.21
C ARG A 5 9.23 -13.74 6.52
N PRO A 6 10.39 -14.31 6.15
CA PRO A 6 11.68 -13.68 6.42
C PRO A 6 11.80 -12.25 5.87
N HIS A 7 11.21 -11.97 4.70
CA HIS A 7 11.24 -10.62 4.14
C HIS A 7 10.38 -9.63 4.93
N HIS A 8 9.22 -10.06 5.41
CA HIS A 8 8.36 -9.23 6.25
C HIS A 8 8.95 -8.98 7.64
N GLN A 9 9.72 -9.92 8.19
CA GLN A 9 10.51 -9.69 9.40
C GLN A 9 11.54 -8.57 9.21
N ARG A 10 12.25 -8.55 8.06
CA ARG A 10 13.16 -7.46 7.73
C ARG A 10 12.44 -6.12 7.57
N ILE A 11 11.29 -6.11 6.89
CA ILE A 11 10.44 -4.91 6.79
C ILE A 11 10.04 -4.44 8.19
N ALA A 12 9.61 -5.35 9.07
CA ALA A 12 9.25 -5.03 10.44
C ALA A 12 10.42 -4.45 11.25
N HIS A 13 11.65 -4.93 11.04
CA HIS A 13 12.85 -4.34 11.64
C HIS A 13 13.11 -2.92 11.13
N VAL A 14 12.97 -2.69 9.82
CA VAL A 14 13.11 -1.34 9.25
C VAL A 14 12.03 -0.42 9.84
N LEU A 15 10.77 -0.84 9.84
CA LEU A 15 9.66 -0.07 10.40
C LEU A 15 9.86 0.24 11.90
N GLY A 16 10.31 -0.76 12.69
CA GLY A 16 10.58 -0.59 14.11
C GLY A 16 11.77 0.32 14.44
N ALA A 17 12.65 0.59 13.47
CA ALA A 17 13.75 1.53 13.62
C ALA A 17 13.36 2.98 13.25
N LEU A 18 12.22 3.19 12.57
CA LEU A 18 11.75 4.52 12.19
C LEU A 18 11.19 5.27 13.40
N ASP A 19 11.35 6.59 13.40
CA ASP A 19 10.69 7.48 14.34
C ASP A 19 9.24 7.74 13.89
N GLY A 20 8.33 6.90 14.37
CA GLY A 20 6.91 7.00 14.06
C GLY A 20 6.26 8.34 14.47
N ALA A 21 6.75 8.99 15.53
CA ALA A 21 6.23 10.28 15.97
C ALA A 21 6.63 11.40 14.99
N THR A 22 7.90 11.42 14.58
CA THR A 22 8.39 12.35 13.55
C THR A 22 7.66 12.14 12.23
N LEU A 23 7.46 10.89 11.79
CA LEU A 23 6.70 10.60 10.56
C LEU A 23 5.25 11.10 10.66
N ARG A 24 4.58 10.83 11.78
CA ARG A 24 3.19 11.27 12.02
C ARG A 24 3.07 12.79 12.07
N GLN A 25 4.06 13.51 12.61
CA GLN A 25 4.08 14.98 12.63
C GLN A 25 3.97 15.58 11.23
N TYR A 26 4.57 14.93 10.23
CA TYR A 26 4.53 15.39 8.83
C TYR A 26 3.41 14.74 8.01
N GLY A 27 2.47 14.04 8.65
CA GLY A 27 1.39 13.32 7.97
C GLY A 27 1.89 12.18 7.07
N CYS A 28 3.06 11.60 7.38
CA CYS A 28 3.66 10.48 6.65
C CYS A 28 3.16 9.16 7.22
N LEU A 29 2.33 8.46 6.46
CA LEU A 29 1.58 7.30 6.92
C LEU A 29 1.98 6.06 6.14
N PHE A 30 2.30 4.96 6.83
CA PHE A 30 2.64 3.70 6.20
C PHE A 30 1.43 3.13 5.46
N GLY A 31 1.61 2.72 4.21
CA GLY A 31 0.53 2.32 3.33
C GLY A 31 0.95 1.34 2.24
N GLY A 32 0.15 1.32 1.18
CA GLY A 32 0.33 0.41 0.04
C GLY A 32 0.14 -1.06 0.41
N GLY A 33 0.44 -1.92 -0.58
CA GLY A 33 0.18 -3.35 -0.48
C GLY A 33 0.96 -4.06 0.63
N THR A 34 2.12 -3.54 1.06
CA THR A 34 2.85 -4.11 2.20
C THR A 34 2.15 -3.84 3.51
N CYS A 35 1.61 -2.63 3.74
CA CYS A 35 0.79 -2.36 4.91
C CYS A 35 -0.41 -3.32 4.97
N ILE A 36 -1.09 -3.53 3.84
CA ILE A 36 -2.23 -4.46 3.74
C ILE A 36 -1.79 -5.90 4.02
N ALA A 37 -0.69 -6.36 3.42
CA ALA A 37 -0.18 -7.71 3.62
C ALA A 37 0.15 -7.98 5.10
N LEU A 38 0.80 -7.04 5.79
CA LEU A 38 1.14 -7.17 7.20
C LEU A 38 -0.10 -7.13 8.12
N GLN A 39 -1.12 -6.33 7.79
CA GLN A 39 -2.37 -6.27 8.57
C GLN A 39 -3.29 -7.48 8.36
N CYS A 40 -3.23 -8.09 7.18
CA CYS A 40 -4.13 -9.16 6.76
C CYS A 40 -3.47 -10.55 6.81
N GLY A 41 -2.55 -10.75 7.77
CA GLY A 41 -1.99 -12.08 8.07
C GLY A 41 -1.06 -12.64 6.99
N GLU A 42 -0.30 -11.77 6.30
CA GLU A 42 0.72 -12.16 5.32
C GLU A 42 0.19 -13.07 4.19
N PHE A 43 -1.06 -12.84 3.78
CA PHE A 43 -1.76 -13.62 2.75
C PHE A 43 -1.00 -13.70 1.41
N ARG A 44 -0.14 -12.73 1.16
CA ARG A 44 0.83 -12.68 0.07
C ARG A 44 2.16 -12.10 0.55
N GLU A 45 3.21 -12.31 -0.21
CA GLU A 45 4.47 -11.59 -0.03
C GLU A 45 4.36 -10.19 -0.65
N SER A 46 4.85 -9.19 0.08
CA SER A 46 5.01 -7.81 -0.39
C SER A 46 6.39 -7.31 -0.01
N VAL A 47 7.07 -6.66 -0.95
CA VAL A 47 8.54 -6.50 -0.87
C VAL A 47 9.02 -5.08 -0.59
N ASP A 48 8.19 -4.09 -0.90
CA ASP A 48 8.51 -2.66 -0.80
C ASP A 48 7.97 -2.04 0.49
N ILE A 49 8.48 -0.89 0.90
CA ILE A 49 7.92 -0.06 1.97
C ILE A 49 7.45 1.25 1.33
N ASP A 50 6.13 1.48 1.37
CA ASP A 50 5.51 2.68 0.85
C ASP A 50 4.86 3.48 1.99
N PHE A 51 5.18 4.76 2.06
CA PHE A 51 4.49 5.75 2.86
C PHE A 51 3.76 6.73 1.95
N LEU A 52 2.67 7.31 2.44
CA LEU A 52 1.91 8.33 1.73
C LEU A 52 1.82 9.60 2.59
N VAL A 53 1.91 10.75 1.92
CA VAL A 53 1.71 12.08 2.50
C VAL A 53 0.81 12.86 1.56
N SER A 54 -0.36 13.30 2.01
CA SER A 54 -1.25 14.17 1.21
C SER A 54 -1.04 15.66 1.46
N ASP A 55 -0.51 16.05 2.63
CA ASP A 55 -0.24 17.44 2.93
C ASP A 55 1.02 17.95 2.23
N ALA A 56 0.89 19.06 1.49
CA ALA A 56 1.99 19.63 0.73
C ALA A 56 3.09 20.20 1.63
N ALA A 57 2.74 20.75 2.80
CA ALA A 57 3.72 21.26 3.74
C ALA A 57 4.52 20.12 4.38
N GLY A 58 3.84 19.07 4.87
CA GLY A 58 4.47 17.86 5.38
C GLY A 58 5.41 17.20 4.36
N TYR A 59 5.00 17.08 3.10
CA TYR A 59 5.86 16.55 2.04
C TYR A 59 7.12 17.41 1.81
N ARG A 60 6.97 18.75 1.82
CA ARG A 60 8.10 19.68 1.67
C ARG A 60 9.11 19.52 2.80
N GLU A 61 8.66 19.43 4.04
CA GLU A 61 9.53 19.25 5.20
C GLU A 61 10.28 17.91 5.14
N LEU A 62 9.57 16.81 4.84
CA LEU A 62 10.19 15.48 4.67
C LEU A 62 11.24 15.49 3.56
N ARG A 63 10.96 16.18 2.44
CA ARG A 63 11.91 16.36 1.35
C ARG A 63 13.19 17.04 1.85
N GLN A 64 13.07 18.17 2.53
CA GLN A 64 14.24 18.89 3.06
C GLN A 64 15.03 18.06 4.08
N LEU A 65 14.35 17.35 4.98
CA LEU A 65 14.97 16.51 5.99
C LEU A 65 15.77 15.35 5.37
N LEU A 66 15.16 14.65 4.42
CA LEU A 66 15.69 13.40 3.87
C LEU A 66 16.74 13.62 2.78
N THR A 67 16.72 14.76 2.09
CA THR A 67 17.81 15.13 1.17
C THR A 67 18.92 15.95 1.85
N GLY A 68 18.78 16.22 3.15
CA GLY A 68 19.81 16.89 3.94
C GLY A 68 20.91 15.92 4.42
N PRO A 69 21.96 16.43 5.09
CA PRO A 69 23.12 15.63 5.51
C PRO A 69 22.80 14.44 6.43
N ARG A 70 21.69 14.50 7.16
CA ARG A 70 21.25 13.40 8.03
C ARG A 70 20.62 12.24 7.27
N GLY A 71 20.10 12.46 6.07
CA GLY A 71 19.40 11.42 5.29
C GLY A 71 18.35 10.67 6.11
N LEU A 72 18.37 9.33 6.06
CA LEU A 72 17.46 8.48 6.83
C LEU A 72 17.58 8.65 8.35
N ALA A 73 18.72 9.10 8.88
CA ALA A 73 18.87 9.38 10.31
C ALA A 73 17.95 10.51 10.79
N ALA A 74 17.42 11.34 9.88
CA ALA A 74 16.42 12.35 10.22
C ALA A 74 15.05 11.76 10.61
N ILE A 75 14.77 10.51 10.23
CA ILE A 75 13.51 9.79 10.53
C ILE A 75 13.77 8.44 11.21
N THR A 76 14.99 8.20 11.70
CA THR A 76 15.34 7.00 12.47
C THR A 76 15.22 7.32 13.95
N HIS A 77 14.60 6.43 14.71
CA HIS A 77 14.44 6.59 16.14
C HIS A 77 15.82 6.68 16.84
N PRO A 78 16.05 7.63 17.77
CA PRO A 78 17.38 7.86 18.36
C PRO A 78 18.00 6.66 19.08
N HIS A 79 17.16 5.72 19.54
CA HIS A 79 17.57 4.50 20.23
C HIS A 79 17.57 3.25 19.34
N ALA A 80 17.28 3.39 18.04
CA ALA A 80 17.31 2.28 17.10
C ALA A 80 18.68 2.17 16.40
N PRO A 81 19.07 0.99 15.92
CA PRO A 81 20.19 0.84 14.99
C PRO A 81 20.01 1.75 13.76
N PRO A 82 21.07 2.38 13.25
CA PRO A 82 20.97 3.25 12.08
C PRO A 82 20.46 2.51 10.83
N LEU A 83 19.55 3.13 10.10
CA LEU A 83 19.16 2.65 8.78
C LEU A 83 20.19 3.05 7.74
N VAL A 84 20.70 2.07 7.00
CA VAL A 84 21.70 2.28 5.95
C VAL A 84 21.02 2.40 4.60
N ALA A 85 21.18 3.55 3.94
CA ALA A 85 20.76 3.74 2.56
C ALA A 85 21.78 3.13 1.59
N LEU A 86 21.32 2.28 0.67
CA LEU A 86 22.16 1.64 -0.37
C LEU A 86 22.35 2.51 -1.61
N ARG A 87 21.64 3.63 -1.68
CA ARG A 87 21.72 4.61 -2.76
C ARG A 87 21.30 5.97 -2.25
N GLU A 88 21.66 7.01 -3.02
CA GLU A 88 21.23 8.37 -2.75
C GLU A 88 19.70 8.45 -2.60
N ILE A 89 19.25 9.25 -1.63
CA ILE A 89 17.85 9.56 -1.43
C ILE A 89 17.44 10.59 -2.49
N ARG A 90 16.62 10.17 -3.44
CA ARG A 90 16.12 11.04 -4.52
C ARG A 90 14.74 11.57 -4.17
N ALA A 91 14.51 12.86 -4.36
CA ALA A 91 13.21 13.49 -4.14
C ALA A 91 12.78 14.31 -5.35
N ASP A 92 11.53 14.14 -5.79
CA ASP A 92 10.91 14.90 -6.87
C ASP A 92 9.54 15.44 -6.45
N GLN A 93 8.69 15.83 -7.40
CA GLN A 93 7.35 16.34 -7.10
C GLN A 93 6.35 15.25 -6.68
N TYR A 94 6.67 13.97 -6.94
CA TYR A 94 5.80 12.82 -6.73
C TYR A 94 6.22 11.95 -5.55
N GLY A 95 7.49 11.95 -5.17
CA GLY A 95 7.94 11.20 -4.00
C GLY A 95 9.42 11.30 -3.66
N ILE A 96 9.76 10.66 -2.54
CA ILE A 96 11.12 10.50 -2.00
C ILE A 96 11.45 9.00 -2.02
N ARG A 97 12.57 8.61 -2.61
CA ARG A 97 12.87 7.19 -2.93
C ARG A 97 14.31 6.84 -2.58
N THR A 98 14.48 5.70 -1.93
CA THR A 98 15.79 5.08 -1.68
C THR A 98 15.69 3.54 -1.61
N GLN A 99 16.76 2.88 -1.19
CA GLN A 99 16.79 1.47 -0.79
C GLN A 99 17.47 1.40 0.58
N VAL A 100 16.86 0.70 1.52
CA VAL A 100 17.39 0.46 2.86
C VAL A 100 17.99 -0.95 2.91
N GLN A 101 19.16 -1.08 3.52
CA GLN A 101 19.76 -2.38 3.80
C GLN A 101 19.19 -2.98 5.08
N MET A 102 18.76 -4.23 5.04
CA MET A 102 18.42 -5.02 6.22
C MET A 102 18.81 -6.48 6.01
N ASP A 103 19.61 -7.04 6.93
CA ASP A 103 20.11 -8.42 6.86
C ASP A 103 20.71 -8.80 5.49
N GLY A 104 21.50 -7.89 4.91
CA GLY A 104 22.14 -8.07 3.60
C GLY A 104 21.20 -7.94 2.39
N GLN A 105 19.92 -7.64 2.59
CA GLN A 105 18.93 -7.46 1.53
C GLN A 105 18.58 -5.99 1.34
N ALA A 106 18.33 -5.60 0.09
CA ALA A 106 17.85 -4.27 -0.25
C ALA A 106 16.31 -4.22 -0.21
N ILE A 107 15.75 -3.29 0.55
CA ILE A 107 14.31 -3.03 0.62
C ILE A 107 14.06 -1.65 0.02
N LYS A 108 13.21 -1.58 -1.01
CA LYS A 108 12.80 -0.28 -1.56
C LYS A 108 11.99 0.47 -0.51
N LEU A 109 12.33 1.73 -0.28
CA LEU A 109 11.55 2.64 0.56
C LEU A 109 11.13 3.84 -0.29
N GLU A 110 9.85 4.13 -0.27
CA GLU A 110 9.23 5.24 -0.99
C GLU A 110 8.29 6.03 -0.06
N ILE A 111 8.35 7.35 -0.13
CA ILE A 111 7.34 8.26 0.41
C ILE A 111 6.66 8.92 -0.80
N VAL A 112 5.42 8.55 -1.06
CA VAL A 112 4.60 9.06 -2.17
C VAL A 112 3.89 10.33 -1.71
N ARG A 113 3.94 11.37 -2.55
CA ARG A 113 3.07 12.54 -2.42
C ARG A 113 1.70 12.22 -3.01
N GLU A 114 0.73 11.93 -2.16
CA GLU A 114 -0.64 11.61 -2.56
C GLU A 114 -1.45 12.88 -2.77
N ALA A 115 -1.48 13.39 -4.00
CA ALA A 115 -2.20 14.62 -4.34
C ALA A 115 -3.65 14.39 -4.76
N ARG A 116 -4.10 13.13 -4.91
CA ARG A 116 -5.42 12.81 -5.45
C ARG A 116 -6.51 12.86 -4.38
N ILE A 117 -6.19 12.42 -3.16
CA ILE A 117 -7.12 12.35 -2.04
C ILE A 117 -6.47 12.89 -0.76
N ALA A 118 -7.29 13.51 0.10
CA ALA A 118 -6.85 13.85 1.45
C ALA A 118 -6.86 12.60 2.33
N LEU A 119 -5.75 12.33 3.03
CA LEU A 119 -5.64 11.21 3.96
C LEU A 119 -6.22 11.59 5.32
N GLU A 120 -6.94 10.67 5.94
CA GLU A 120 -7.52 10.90 7.26
C GLU A 120 -6.46 10.70 8.35
N PRO A 121 -6.56 11.43 9.48
CA PRO A 121 -5.70 11.20 10.62
C PRO A 121 -5.84 9.75 11.12
N PRO A 122 -4.73 9.03 11.36
CA PRO A 122 -4.78 7.66 11.85
C PRO A 122 -5.30 7.60 13.29
N GLY A 123 -6.11 6.59 13.59
CA GLY A 123 -6.54 6.25 14.93
C GLY A 123 -5.42 5.62 15.77
N ALA A 124 -5.66 5.43 17.07
CA ALA A 124 -4.66 4.86 17.98
C ALA A 124 -4.24 3.42 17.62
N MET A 125 -5.13 2.68 16.96
CA MET A 125 -4.89 1.30 16.53
C MET A 125 -4.31 1.19 15.11
N ASP A 126 -4.25 2.29 14.37
CA ASP A 126 -3.69 2.33 13.01
C ASP A 126 -2.15 2.43 13.10
N THR A 127 -1.52 1.36 13.60
CA THR A 127 -0.08 1.29 13.78
C THR A 127 0.48 -0.10 13.51
N ILE A 128 1.68 -0.16 12.92
CA ILE A 128 2.49 -1.36 12.75
C ILE A 128 3.90 -1.01 13.18
N CYS A 129 4.51 -1.81 14.06
CA CYS A 129 5.90 -1.60 14.52
C CYS A 129 6.20 -0.17 15.01
N GLY A 130 5.22 0.53 15.61
CA GLY A 130 5.41 1.89 16.13
C GLY A 130 5.26 3.01 15.09
N VAL A 131 5.03 2.70 13.81
CA VAL A 131 4.70 3.70 12.79
C VAL A 131 3.18 3.77 12.58
N SER A 132 2.65 4.96 12.33
CA SER A 132 1.24 5.13 11.96
C SER A 132 0.98 4.65 10.54
N THR A 133 -0.14 3.95 10.34
CA THR A 133 -0.58 3.49 9.03
C THR A 133 -1.65 4.41 8.45
N LEU A 134 -1.94 4.28 7.16
CA LEU A 134 -3.19 4.73 6.59
C LEU A 134 -4.38 4.07 7.32
N THR A 135 -5.51 4.78 7.38
CA THR A 135 -6.77 4.19 7.82
C THR A 135 -7.17 3.07 6.86
N ARG A 136 -7.99 2.11 7.31
CA ARG A 136 -8.50 1.07 6.40
C ARG A 136 -9.30 1.63 5.22
N ARG A 137 -9.96 2.78 5.40
CA ARG A 137 -10.69 3.47 4.32
C ARG A 137 -9.71 4.04 3.29
N ASP A 138 -8.64 4.67 3.75
CA ASP A 138 -7.62 5.25 2.87
C ASP A 138 -6.80 4.18 2.14
N LEU A 139 -6.46 3.07 2.80
CA LEU A 139 -5.84 1.92 2.13
C LEU A 139 -6.73 1.44 0.97
N ALA A 140 -8.02 1.23 1.22
CA ALA A 140 -8.95 0.80 0.17
C ALA A 140 -9.13 1.84 -0.94
N ALA A 141 -9.18 3.14 -0.61
CA ALA A 141 -9.27 4.19 -1.60
C ALA A 141 -8.01 4.26 -2.49
N SER A 142 -6.82 4.14 -1.88
CA SER A 142 -5.54 4.08 -2.60
C SER A 142 -5.45 2.85 -3.51
N GLU A 143 -5.92 1.67 -3.07
CA GLU A 143 -5.98 0.47 -3.91
C GLU A 143 -6.96 0.61 -5.08
N LEU A 144 -8.11 1.27 -4.87
CA LEU A 144 -9.06 1.55 -5.95
C LEU A 144 -8.48 2.50 -7.01
N LEU A 145 -7.75 3.53 -6.58
CA LEU A 145 -7.05 4.45 -7.49
C LEU A 145 -5.93 3.71 -8.25
N ALA A 146 -5.10 2.94 -7.54
CA ALA A 146 -4.05 2.13 -8.16
C ALA A 146 -4.62 1.15 -9.18
N ASN A 147 -5.71 0.44 -8.84
CA ASN A 147 -6.39 -0.46 -9.76
C ASN A 147 -6.89 0.29 -11.01
N SER A 148 -7.48 1.48 -10.87
CA SER A 148 -7.93 2.28 -12.02
C SER A 148 -6.75 2.68 -12.91
N ASP A 149 -5.60 3.03 -12.33
CA ASP A 149 -4.38 3.38 -13.08
C ASP A 149 -3.81 2.20 -13.89
N ARG A 150 -3.87 0.97 -13.35
CA ARG A 150 -3.02 -0.14 -13.86
C ARG A 150 -3.65 -1.53 -13.94
N GLN A 151 -4.97 -1.69 -13.79
CA GLN A 151 -5.62 -3.02 -13.90
C GLN A 151 -5.35 -3.74 -15.23
N ALA A 152 -5.05 -2.98 -16.28
CA ALA A 152 -4.76 -3.51 -17.61
C ALA A 152 -3.36 -4.15 -17.71
N ASP A 153 -2.44 -3.78 -16.81
CA ASP A 153 -1.04 -4.20 -16.83
C ASP A 153 -0.86 -5.61 -16.23
N ASP A 154 -0.24 -6.51 -16.99
CA ASP A 154 0.09 -7.86 -16.50
C ASP A 154 1.24 -7.84 -15.48
N GLY A 155 2.12 -6.85 -15.54
CA GLY A 155 3.25 -6.72 -14.63
C GLY A 155 2.85 -6.48 -13.17
N VAL A 156 1.61 -6.04 -12.93
CA VAL A 156 1.09 -5.81 -11.57
C VAL A 156 0.39 -7.03 -10.98
N PHE A 157 0.20 -8.10 -11.76
CA PHE A 157 -0.42 -9.35 -11.32
C PHE A 157 -1.77 -9.16 -10.61
N SER A 158 -2.57 -8.18 -11.03
CA SER A 158 -3.87 -7.86 -10.41
C SER A 158 -3.81 -7.65 -8.88
N ARG A 159 -2.64 -7.24 -8.35
CA ARG A 159 -2.41 -7.13 -6.91
C ARG A 159 -3.38 -6.16 -6.24
N ASP A 160 -3.75 -5.07 -6.90
CA ASP A 160 -4.57 -4.01 -6.29
C ASP A 160 -5.99 -4.51 -5.95
N VAL A 161 -6.64 -5.21 -6.89
CA VAL A 161 -7.96 -5.83 -6.65
C VAL A 161 -7.88 -7.00 -5.67
N ILE A 162 -6.75 -7.72 -5.65
CA ILE A 162 -6.50 -8.81 -4.69
C ILE A 162 -6.32 -8.26 -3.27
N ASP A 163 -5.54 -7.19 -3.11
CA ASP A 163 -5.31 -6.52 -1.83
C ASP A 163 -6.62 -5.98 -1.28
N LEU A 164 -7.38 -5.24 -2.10
CA LEU A 164 -8.71 -4.75 -1.75
C LEU A 164 -9.66 -5.87 -1.31
N ALA A 165 -9.62 -7.03 -1.99
CA ALA A 165 -10.43 -8.19 -1.63
C ALA A 165 -10.01 -8.83 -0.30
N MET A 166 -8.69 -8.88 -0.04
CA MET A 166 -8.12 -9.52 1.14
C MET A 166 -8.26 -8.68 2.41
N MET A 167 -8.46 -7.36 2.29
CA MET A 167 -8.84 -6.49 3.41
C MET A 167 -10.20 -6.86 4.04
N ASP A 168 -11.06 -7.58 3.32
CA ASP A 168 -12.36 -8.10 3.79
C ASP A 168 -13.24 -7.04 4.48
N LEU A 169 -13.26 -5.84 3.90
CA LEU A 169 -13.93 -4.69 4.48
C LEU A 169 -15.46 -4.83 4.46
N PRO A 170 -16.17 -4.32 5.49
CA PRO A 170 -17.62 -4.18 5.44
C PRO A 170 -18.06 -3.34 4.23
N LEU A 171 -19.21 -3.70 3.65
CA LEU A 171 -19.75 -3.01 2.48
C LEU A 171 -19.91 -1.48 2.67
N PRO A 172 -20.33 -0.95 3.83
CA PRO A 172 -20.34 0.50 4.05
C PRO A 172 -18.97 1.14 3.90
N THR A 173 -17.92 0.55 4.50
CA THR A 173 -16.54 1.05 4.38
C THR A 173 -16.03 0.99 2.94
N LEU A 174 -16.35 -0.07 2.20
CA LEU A 174 -16.00 -0.18 0.77
C LEU A 174 -16.67 0.92 -0.06
N ARG A 175 -17.94 1.25 0.24
CA ARG A 175 -18.66 2.35 -0.45
C ARG A 175 -18.08 3.71 -0.13
N GLU A 176 -17.66 3.95 1.11
CA GLU A 176 -16.97 5.19 1.50
C GLU A 176 -15.62 5.32 0.79
N ALA A 177 -14.83 4.24 0.75
CA ALA A 177 -13.56 4.22 0.03
C ALA A 177 -13.75 4.45 -1.47
N LEU A 178 -14.78 3.83 -2.08
CA LEU A 178 -15.15 4.08 -3.47
C LEU A 178 -15.53 5.53 -3.71
N ALA A 179 -16.44 6.09 -2.91
CA ALA A 179 -16.83 7.49 -3.04
C ALA A 179 -15.63 8.44 -2.94
N LYS A 180 -14.67 8.13 -2.05
CA LYS A 180 -13.42 8.87 -1.91
C LYS A 180 -12.53 8.78 -3.15
N ALA A 181 -12.37 7.59 -3.74
CA ALA A 181 -11.62 7.41 -4.98
C ALA A 181 -12.33 8.08 -6.19
N GLU A 182 -13.65 8.03 -6.24
CA GLU A 182 -14.45 8.67 -7.29
C GLU A 182 -14.39 10.20 -7.23
N GLN A 183 -14.13 10.81 -6.07
CA GLN A 183 -13.84 12.25 -6.01
C GLN A 183 -12.61 12.63 -6.82
N ALA A 184 -11.61 11.74 -6.92
CA ALA A 184 -10.41 12.00 -7.69
C ALA A 184 -10.58 11.63 -9.17
N TYR A 185 -11.11 10.44 -9.47
CA TYR A 185 -11.09 9.85 -10.82
C TYR A 185 -12.48 9.73 -11.48
N GLY A 186 -13.53 10.15 -10.77
CA GLY A 186 -14.92 10.03 -11.22
C GLY A 186 -15.42 8.58 -11.24
N PRO A 187 -16.56 8.31 -11.90
CA PRO A 187 -17.23 6.99 -11.91
C PRO A 187 -16.44 5.90 -12.64
N SER A 188 -15.27 6.24 -13.21
CA SER A 188 -14.36 5.29 -13.84
C SER A 188 -13.89 4.21 -12.86
N VAL A 189 -13.71 4.57 -11.58
CA VAL A 189 -13.17 3.69 -10.53
C VAL A 189 -14.00 2.41 -10.40
N ALA A 190 -15.32 2.53 -10.28
CA ALA A 190 -16.22 1.38 -10.14
C ALA A 190 -16.22 0.47 -11.38
N ARG A 191 -16.13 1.06 -12.58
CA ARG A 191 -16.05 0.32 -13.84
C ARG A 191 -14.71 -0.41 -13.99
N ASP A 192 -13.61 0.25 -13.64
CA ASP A 192 -12.27 -0.34 -13.79
C ASP A 192 -12.01 -1.41 -12.72
N LEU A 193 -12.65 -1.31 -11.55
CA LEU A 193 -12.78 -2.43 -10.60
C LEU A 193 -13.51 -3.63 -11.22
N GLY A 194 -14.63 -3.38 -11.91
CA GLY A 194 -15.36 -4.42 -12.65
C GLY A 194 -14.47 -5.14 -13.67
N LYS A 195 -13.70 -4.39 -14.47
CA LYS A 195 -12.75 -4.95 -15.44
C LYS A 195 -11.69 -5.84 -14.78
N ALA A 196 -11.15 -5.42 -13.63
CA ALA A 196 -10.15 -6.19 -12.90
C ALA A 196 -10.73 -7.53 -12.38
N ILE A 197 -11.97 -7.51 -11.86
CA ILE A 197 -12.69 -8.71 -11.44
C ILE A 197 -12.95 -9.64 -12.63
N ASP A 198 -13.42 -9.09 -13.76
CA ASP A 198 -13.71 -9.87 -14.97
C ASP A 198 -12.45 -10.50 -15.56
N ARG A 199 -11.31 -9.80 -15.49
CA ARG A 199 -10.02 -10.36 -15.91
C ARG A 199 -9.62 -11.56 -15.07
N LEU A 200 -9.75 -11.47 -13.74
CA LEU A 200 -9.49 -12.59 -12.83
C LEU A 200 -10.44 -13.77 -13.06
N GLN A 201 -11.69 -13.50 -13.44
CA GLN A 201 -12.68 -14.54 -13.70
C GLN A 201 -12.47 -15.25 -15.04
N ASN A 202 -12.28 -14.48 -16.10
CA ASN A 202 -12.47 -14.96 -17.47
C ASN A 202 -11.15 -15.36 -18.14
N ARG A 203 -10.01 -14.88 -17.64
CA ARG A 203 -8.71 -15.25 -18.20
C ARG A 203 -8.21 -16.55 -17.57
N THR A 204 -8.23 -17.62 -18.36
CA THR A 204 -7.81 -18.96 -17.95
C THR A 204 -6.41 -18.94 -17.33
N GLY A 205 -6.31 -19.45 -16.10
CA GLY A 205 -5.06 -19.59 -15.35
C GLY A 205 -4.44 -18.28 -14.83
N TRP A 206 -5.08 -17.12 -15.06
CA TRP A 206 -4.51 -15.84 -14.64
C TRP A 206 -4.44 -15.70 -13.12
N MET A 207 -5.52 -16.06 -12.43
CA MET A 207 -5.59 -16.00 -10.97
C MET A 207 -4.51 -16.86 -10.29
N GLU A 208 -4.27 -18.07 -10.81
CA GLU A 208 -3.20 -18.95 -10.33
C GLU A 208 -1.82 -18.32 -10.51
N ARG A 209 -1.58 -17.67 -11.66
CA ARG A 209 -0.33 -16.93 -11.89
C ARG A 209 -0.15 -15.78 -10.91
N CYS A 210 -1.20 -15.01 -10.64
CA CYS A 210 -1.19 -13.95 -9.63
C CYS A 210 -0.82 -14.51 -8.24
N MET A 211 -1.46 -15.61 -7.84
CA MET A 211 -1.20 -16.28 -6.56
C MET A 211 0.24 -16.78 -6.46
N GLN A 212 0.76 -17.39 -7.53
CA GLN A 212 2.14 -17.87 -7.58
C GLN A 212 3.14 -16.71 -7.51
N ALA A 213 2.94 -15.65 -8.29
CA ALA A 213 3.82 -14.49 -8.34
C ALA A 213 3.92 -13.76 -6.99
N MET A 214 2.87 -13.82 -6.17
CA MET A 214 2.83 -13.18 -4.85
C MET A 214 2.96 -14.19 -3.68
N ALA A 215 3.39 -15.42 -3.96
CA ALA A 215 3.63 -16.47 -2.96
C ALA A 215 2.44 -16.70 -2.00
N MET A 216 1.22 -16.72 -2.54
CA MET A 216 -0.03 -16.91 -1.78
C MET A 216 -0.30 -18.39 -1.49
N GLN A 217 -0.79 -18.70 -0.29
CA GLN A 217 -1.01 -20.10 0.16
C GLN A 217 -2.48 -20.48 0.38
N LEU A 218 -3.40 -19.51 0.31
CA LEU A 218 -4.83 -19.80 0.46
C LEU A 218 -5.41 -20.50 -0.78
N PRO A 219 -6.52 -21.26 -0.64
CA PRO A 219 -7.19 -21.87 -1.78
C PRO A 219 -7.69 -20.81 -2.79
N LYS A 220 -7.53 -21.07 -4.09
CA LYS A 220 -8.04 -20.21 -5.16
C LYS A 220 -9.52 -19.88 -4.99
N ALA A 221 -10.33 -20.85 -4.58
CA ALA A 221 -11.77 -20.67 -4.37
C ALA A 221 -12.06 -19.62 -3.27
N THR A 222 -11.27 -19.60 -2.20
CA THR A 222 -11.39 -18.61 -1.11
C THR A 222 -11.05 -17.21 -1.60
N LEU A 223 -9.94 -17.07 -2.36
CA LEU A 223 -9.58 -15.80 -2.96
C LEU A 223 -10.67 -15.33 -3.94
N TRP A 224 -11.20 -16.23 -4.78
CA TRP A 224 -12.26 -15.90 -5.72
C TRP A 224 -13.55 -15.46 -5.03
N GLN A 225 -13.93 -16.10 -3.93
CA GLN A 225 -15.08 -15.66 -3.14
C GLN A 225 -14.94 -14.21 -2.66
N LYS A 226 -13.74 -13.84 -2.18
CA LYS A 226 -13.43 -12.47 -1.72
C LYS A 226 -13.38 -11.47 -2.87
N VAL A 227 -12.73 -11.80 -3.99
CA VAL A 227 -12.72 -10.94 -5.19
C VAL A 227 -14.14 -10.72 -5.73
N ARG A 228 -14.93 -11.80 -5.85
CA ARG A 228 -16.32 -11.72 -6.33
C ARG A 228 -17.20 -10.85 -5.42
N ALA A 229 -16.93 -10.83 -4.11
CA ALA A 229 -17.66 -9.98 -3.16
C ALA A 229 -17.55 -8.48 -3.48
N LEU A 230 -16.45 -8.04 -4.10
CA LEU A 230 -16.23 -6.65 -4.50
C LEU A 230 -17.17 -6.19 -5.62
N ARG A 231 -17.81 -7.11 -6.37
CA ARG A 231 -18.83 -6.73 -7.36
C ARG A 231 -19.99 -5.92 -6.77
N ARG A 232 -20.21 -5.98 -5.46
CA ARG A 232 -21.21 -5.17 -4.74
C ARG A 232 -20.97 -3.66 -4.81
N ILE A 233 -19.75 -3.24 -5.16
CA ILE A 233 -19.37 -1.83 -5.36
C ILE A 233 -18.86 -1.56 -6.78
N ALA A 234 -18.75 -2.58 -7.64
CA ALA A 234 -18.38 -2.38 -9.04
C ALA A 234 -19.64 -2.03 -9.86
N SER A 235 -19.50 -1.18 -10.86
CA SER A 235 -20.57 -0.95 -11.83
C SER A 235 -20.66 -2.15 -12.76
N SER A 236 -21.87 -2.70 -12.93
CA SER A 236 -22.16 -3.59 -14.05
C SER A 236 -22.05 -2.78 -15.35
N ASN A 237 -21.15 -3.16 -16.26
CA ASN A 237 -21.19 -2.64 -17.62
C ASN A 237 -22.60 -2.89 -18.20
N PRO A 238 -23.25 -1.93 -18.87
CA PRO A 238 -24.20 -2.31 -19.90
C PRO A 238 -23.42 -3.14 -20.93
N ALA A 239 -23.93 -4.33 -21.26
CA ALA A 239 -23.43 -5.08 -22.41
C ALA A 239 -23.44 -4.15 -23.66
N PRO A 240 -22.49 -4.33 -24.59
CA PRO A 240 -22.35 -3.46 -25.76
C PRO A 240 -23.63 -3.35 -26.59
#